data_AF-A0A2X3IZZ2-F1
#
_entry.id   AF-A0A2X3IZZ2-F1
#
_cell.length_a   1.000
_cell.length_b   1.000
_cell.length_c   1.000
_cell.angle_alpha   90.00
_cell.angle_beta   90.00
_cell.angle_gamma   90.00
#
_symmetry.space_group_name_H-M   'P 1'
#
loop_
_entity.id
_entity.type
_entity.pdbx_description
1 polymer ?
#
loop_
_entity_poly.entity_id
_entity_poly.type
_entity_poly.pdbx_seq_one_letter_code
_entity_poly.pdbx_strand_id
1 'polypeptide(L)' 'MPSTILLLNYVPPSILLAWAVNVGGFGLLPGSLANIIALRMASDRRIWWRFHLYSIPMLLWAALSGYWLFKLSA' A
#
# COMPACT_ATOMS: atom_id res chain seq x y z
N MET A 1 -2.06 -8.93 -5.13
CA MET A 1 -2.77 -7.77 -4.58
C MET A 1 -3.69 -7.19 -5.66
N PRO A 2 -4.88 -6.67 -5.36
CA PRO A 2 -5.76 -6.05 -6.36
C PRO A 2 -5.08 -4.94 -7.16
N SER A 3 -4.17 -4.19 -6.53
CA SER A 3 -3.29 -3.20 -7.16
C SER A 3 -2.44 -3.77 -8.31
N THR A 4 -1.98 -5.03 -8.22
CA THR A 4 -1.24 -5.71 -9.29
C THR A 4 -2.11 -5.88 -10.53
N ILE A 5 -3.36 -6.31 -10.36
CA ILE A 5 -4.31 -6.51 -11.47
C ILE A 5 -4.61 -5.18 -12.16
N LEU A 6 -4.72 -4.10 -11.38
CA LEU A 6 -4.93 -2.75 -11.93
C LEU A 6 -3.71 -2.25 -12.72
N LEU A 7 -2.48 -2.48 -12.22
CA LEU A 7 -1.26 -1.94 -12.82
C LEU A 7 -0.69 -2.77 -13.98
N LEU A 8 -1.01 -4.05 -14.07
CA LEU A 8 -0.59 -4.90 -15.21
C LEU A 8 -1.13 -4.44 -16.56
N ASN A 9 -2.21 -3.65 -16.57
CA ASN A 9 -2.75 -3.04 -17.80
C ASN A 9 -1.96 -1.79 -18.25
N TYR A 10 -1.09 -1.24 -17.39
CA TYR A 10 -0.35 0.00 -17.63
C TYR A 10 1.16 -0.19 -17.67
N VAL A 11 1.69 -1.18 -16.96
CA VAL A 11 3.12 -1.44 -16.82
C VAL A 11 3.40 -2.92 -17.04
N PRO A 12 4.43 -3.28 -17.84
CA PRO A 12 4.79 -4.67 -18.04
C PRO A 12 5.13 -5.39 -16.72
N PRO A 13 4.76 -6.68 -16.60
CA PRO A 13 5.04 -7.46 -15.40
C PRO A 13 6.53 -7.53 -15.12
N SER A 14 6.94 -7.09 -13.93
CA SER A 14 8.32 -7.15 -13.47
C SER A 14 8.38 -7.45 -11.97
N ILE A 15 9.52 -7.97 -11.51
CA ILE A 15 9.78 -8.18 -10.08
C ILE A 15 9.65 -6.86 -9.31
N LEU A 16 10.17 -5.76 -9.87
CA LEU A 16 10.03 -4.43 -9.26
C LEU A 16 8.56 -4.06 -9.07
N LEU A 17 7.72 -4.29 -10.09
CA LEU A 17 6.28 -4.06 -9.99
C LEU A 17 5.66 -4.93 -8.89
N ALA A 18 6.04 -6.21 -8.79
CA ALA A 18 5.56 -7.12 -7.76
C ALA A 18 5.92 -6.67 -6.33
N TRP A 19 7.11 -6.11 -6.13
CA TRP A 19 7.50 -5.49 -4.85
C TRP A 19 6.74 -4.19 -4.59
N ALA A 20 6.68 -3.31 -5.59
CA ALA A 20 6.02 -2.01 -5.47
C ALA A 20 4.53 -2.14 -5.12
N VAL A 21 3.81 -3.09 -5.72
CA VAL A 21 2.38 -3.31 -5.43
C VAL A 21 2.12 -4.00 -4.09
N ASN A 22 3.04 -4.84 -3.62
CA ASN A 22 2.94 -5.46 -2.29
C ASN A 22 3.21 -4.44 -1.18
N VAL A 23 4.25 -3.62 -1.31
CA VAL A 23 4.61 -2.60 -0.32
C VAL A 23 3.67 -1.39 -0.42
N GLY A 24 3.39 -0.90 -1.62
CA GLY A 24 2.53 0.26 -1.86
C GLY A 24 1.03 -0.01 -1.63
N GLY A 25 0.59 -1.26 -1.75
CA GLY A 25 -0.80 -1.67 -1.48
C GLY A 25 -1.23 -1.49 -0.02
N PHE A 26 -0.28 -1.25 0.89
CA PHE A 26 -0.53 -1.01 2.32
C PHE A 26 -1.16 0.36 2.60
N GLY A 27 -0.84 1.38 1.81
CA GLY A 27 -1.25 2.76 2.06
C GLY A 27 -2.65 3.13 1.58
N LEU A 28 -3.17 2.43 0.56
CA LEU A 28 -4.43 2.77 -0.10
C LEU A 28 -5.48 1.69 0.11
N LEU A 29 -6.71 2.09 0.42
CA LEU A 29 -7.82 1.16 0.65
C LEU A 29 -8.09 0.12 -0.45
N PRO A 30 -8.07 0.45 -1.75
CA PRO A 30 -8.23 -0.56 -2.80
C PRO A 30 -6.96 -1.42 -3.01
N GLY A 31 -5.88 -1.15 -2.29
CA GLY A 31 -4.57 -1.76 -2.51
C GLY A 31 -4.47 -3.22 -2.09
N SER A 32 -5.28 -3.68 -1.12
CA SER A 32 -5.20 -5.04 -0.59
C SER A 32 -6.57 -5.61 -0.18
N LEU A 33 -6.70 -6.93 -0.17
CA LEU A 33 -7.90 -7.60 0.34
C LEU A 33 -8.08 -7.34 1.85
N ALA A 34 -7.00 -7.26 2.62
CA ALA A 34 -7.04 -6.93 4.04
C ALA A 34 -7.67 -5.54 4.30
N ASN A 35 -7.37 -4.56 3.44
CA ASN A 35 -7.91 -3.21 3.55
C ASN A 35 -9.43 -3.19 3.29
N ILE A 36 -9.91 -4.00 2.34
CA ILE A 36 -11.35 -4.14 2.04
C ILE A 36 -12.08 -4.90 3.16
N ILE A 37 -11.43 -5.88 3.78
CA ILE A 37 -11.97 -6.59 4.96
C ILE A 37 -12.09 -5.60 6.14
N ALA A 38 -11.10 -4.75 6.37
CA ALA A 38 -11.15 -3.71 7.40
C ALA A 38 -12.32 -2.72 7.17
N LEU A 39 -12.58 -2.34 5.91
CA LEU A 39 -13.75 -1.54 5.55
C LEU A 39 -15.07 -2.25 5.87
N ARG A 40 -15.16 -3.55 5.52
CA ARG A 40 -16.35 -4.36 5.83
C ARG A 40 -16.57 -4.52 7.34
N MET A 41 -15.51 -4.68 8.12
CA MET A 41 -15.60 -4.83 9.58
C MET A 41 -16.01 -3.54 10.29
N ALA A 42 -15.64 -2.38 9.75
CA ALA A 42 -15.89 -1.10 10.41
C ALA A 42 -17.29 -0.52 10.21
N SER A 43 -18.06 -1.01 9.22
CA SER A 43 -19.46 -0.65 8.94
C SER A 43 -19.81 0.86 8.86
N ASP A 44 -18.81 1.77 8.86
CA ASP A 44 -18.95 3.23 8.84
C ASP A 44 -18.22 3.83 7.64
N ARG A 45 -18.90 4.67 6.86
CA ARG A 45 -18.34 5.35 5.69
C ARG A 45 -17.17 6.28 6.03
N ARG A 46 -17.05 6.75 7.27
CA ARG A 46 -15.92 7.58 7.73
C ARG A 46 -14.61 6.82 7.83
N ILE A 47 -14.62 5.47 7.83
CA ILE A 47 -13.37 4.71 7.88
C ILE A 47 -12.53 4.90 6.62
N TRP A 48 -13.15 5.28 5.49
CA TRP A 48 -12.40 5.58 4.28
C TRP A 48 -11.36 6.69 4.50
N TRP A 49 -11.76 7.75 5.21
CA TRP A 49 -10.87 8.86 5.55
C TRP A 49 -9.90 8.51 6.67
N ARG A 50 -10.39 7.87 7.74
CA ARG A 50 -9.55 7.49 8.89
C ARG A 50 -8.43 6.53 8.48
N PHE A 51 -8.73 5.57 7.59
CA PHE A 51 -7.73 4.64 7.09
C PHE A 51 -6.59 5.38 6.42
N HIS A 52 -6.88 6.23 5.42
CA HIS A 52 -5.85 6.99 4.71
C HIS A 52 -5.08 7.95 5.62
N LEU A 53 -5.75 8.53 6.62
CA LEU A 53 -5.11 9.41 7.60
C LEU A 53 -4.03 8.68 8.42
N TYR A 54 -4.20 7.39 8.72
CA TYR A 54 -3.20 6.60 9.45
C TYR A 54 -2.23 5.85 8.53
N SER A 55 -2.72 5.32 7.40
CA SER A 55 -1.93 4.49 6.49
C SER A 55 -0.92 5.29 5.68
N ILE A 56 -1.24 6.52 5.25
CA ILE A 56 -0.32 7.37 4.48
C ILE A 56 0.89 7.80 5.33
N PRO A 57 0.73 8.33 6.56
CA PRO A 57 1.88 8.62 7.41
C PRO A 57 2.72 7.39 7.71
N MET A 58 2.09 6.23 7.93
CA MET A 58 2.82 4.99 8.17
C MET A 58 3.59 4.53 6.93
N LEU A 59 3.00 4.66 5.74
CA LEU A 59 3.67 4.35 4.46
C LEU A 59 4.87 5.27 4.24
N LEU A 60 4.72 6.57 4.51
CA LEU A 60 5.82 7.54 4.45
C LEU A 60 6.93 7.17 5.43
N TRP A 61 6.59 6.84 6.68
CA TRP A 61 7.55 6.39 7.67
C TRP A 61 8.31 5.14 7.23
N ALA A 62 7.61 4.14 6.70
CA ALA A 62 8.22 2.91 6.19
C ALA A 62 9.14 3.17 4.98
N ALA A 63 8.73 4.07 4.08
CA ALA A 63 9.56 4.46 2.93
C ALA A 63 10.83 5.20 3.37
N LEU A 64 10.71 6.13 4.32
CA LEU A 64 11.84 6.87 4.88
C LEU A 64 12.79 5.93 5.63
N SER A 65 12.28 5.05 6.49
CA SER A 65 13.12 4.10 7.23
C SER A 65 13.78 3.09 6.30
N GLY A 66 13.08 2.61 5.27
CA GLY A 66 13.63 1.72 4.26
C GLY A 66 14.73 2.39 3.44
N TYR A 67 14.53 3.64 3.02
CA TYR A 67 15.56 4.42 2.33
C TYR A 67 16.78 4.69 3.21
N TRP A 68 16.55 4.99 4.49
CA TRP A 68 17.64 5.23 5.44
C TRP A 68 18.45 3.97 5.70
N LEU A 69 17.78 2.81 5.85
CA LEU A 69 18.45 1.51 5.94
C LEU A 69 19.25 1.19 4.68
N PHE A 70 18.67 1.42 3.50
CA PHE A 70 19.35 1.22 2.21
C PHE A 70 20.64 2.05 2.14
N LYS A 71 20.59 3.32 2.54
CA LYS A 71 21.75 4.23 2.63
C LYS A 71 22.83 3.79 3.61
N LEU A 72 22.48 3.06 4.68
CA LEU A 72 23.44 2.53 5.65
C LEU A 72 24.07 1.21 5.20
N SER A 73 23.31 0.41 4.43
CA SER A 73 23.74 -0.91 3.94
C SER A 73 24.46 -0.88 2.59
N ALA A 74 24.44 0.27 1.90
CA ALA A 74 25.07 0.50 0.60
C ALA A 74 26.36 1.31 0.75
#